data_AF-A0A6T6SER7-F1
#
_entry.id   AF-A0A6T6SER7-F1
#
_cell.length_a   1.000
_cell.length_b   1.000
_cell.length_c   1.000
_cell.angle_alpha   90.00
_cell.angle_beta   90.00
_cell.angle_gamma   90.00
#
_symmetry.space_group_name_H-M   'P 1'
#
loop_
_entity.id
_entity.type
_entity.pdbx_description
1 polymer ?
#
loop_
_entity_poly.entity_id
_entity_poly.type
_entity_poly.pdbx_seq_one_letter_code
_entity_poly.pdbx_strand_id
1 'polypeptide(L)'
;AFFQALNIATKINRGAIEIVARVQMCFEGEKVTASAAGLLSKLKMTPFAFGITVKYVYEDGSCYDAKALDLSMDEVEMKFMRSVSQASCLSLGLGYPSMASIPHLLSNAVRKLIAFSIETDFDVELAAPFKAFLADPSAFIVATAGPDGGGKEAAGKTDTKKEEEDEDDGGFDFDDDDD
;
A
#
# COMPACT_ATOMS: atom_id res chain seq x y z
N ALA A 1 37.61 24.68 -12.22
CA ALA A 1 36.80 25.92 -12.36
C ALA A 1 35.31 25.64 -12.60
N PHE A 2 34.89 25.01 -13.71
CA PHE A 2 33.46 24.87 -14.05
C PHE A 2 32.62 24.05 -13.03
N PHE A 3 33.16 22.93 -12.53
CA PHE A 3 32.52 22.12 -11.47
C PHE A 3 32.52 22.77 -10.09
N GLN A 4 33.53 23.62 -9.80
CA GLN A 4 33.65 24.33 -8.53
C GLN A 4 32.63 25.48 -8.42
N ALA A 5 32.28 26.12 -9.54
CA ALA A 5 31.27 27.18 -9.60
C ALA A 5 29.85 26.69 -9.25
N LEU A 6 29.59 25.39 -9.46
CA LEU A 6 28.32 24.73 -9.14
C LEU A 6 28.39 23.94 -7.82
N ASN A 7 29.46 24.15 -7.04
CA ASN A 7 29.69 23.49 -5.75
C ASN A 7 29.68 21.95 -5.80
N ILE A 8 30.12 21.39 -6.93
CA ILE A 8 30.21 19.94 -7.13
C ILE A 8 31.58 19.46 -6.66
N ALA A 9 31.61 18.59 -5.65
CA ALA A 9 32.84 17.97 -5.17
C ALA A 9 33.38 16.97 -6.20
N THR A 10 34.47 17.34 -6.87
CA THR A 10 35.16 16.48 -7.85
C THR A 10 36.56 16.13 -7.39
N LYS A 11 37.01 14.90 -7.66
CA LYS A 11 38.38 14.43 -7.41
C LYS A 11 38.98 13.91 -8.71
N ILE A 12 40.27 14.18 -8.94
CA ILE A 12 40.98 13.68 -10.12
C ILE A 12 41.55 12.30 -9.78
N ASN A 13 41.08 11.27 -10.48
CA ASN A 13 41.55 9.91 -10.35
C ASN A 13 42.12 9.46 -11.71
N ARG A 14 43.41 9.08 -11.75
CA ARG A 14 44.09 8.58 -12.96
C ARG A 14 43.92 9.45 -14.21
N GLY A 15 43.89 10.77 -14.05
CA GLY A 15 43.75 11.73 -15.16
C GLY A 15 42.31 11.97 -15.64
N ALA A 16 41.32 11.30 -15.05
CA ALA A 16 39.90 11.57 -15.26
C ALA A 16 39.30 12.34 -14.07
N ILE A 17 38.28 13.16 -14.33
CA ILE A 17 37.55 13.90 -13.29
C ILE A 17 36.38 13.03 -12.83
N GLU A 18 36.36 12.66 -11.56
CA GLU A 18 35.31 11.86 -10.95
C GLU A 18 34.50 12.69 -9.95
N ILE A 19 33.18 12.50 -9.92
CA ILE A 19 32.27 13.16 -8.97
C ILE A 19 32.20 12.31 -7.71
N VAL A 20 32.52 12.90 -6.55
CA VAL A 20 32.67 12.17 -5.28
C VAL A 20 31.33 11.84 -4.63
N ALA A 21 30.32 12.70 -4.80
CA ALA A 21 29.00 12.55 -4.20
C ALA A 21 27.89 12.99 -5.15
N ARG A 22 26.68 12.42 -4.98
CA ARG A 22 25.49 12.89 -5.70
C ARG A 22 25.12 14.30 -5.24
N VAL A 23 24.85 15.18 -6.19
CA VAL A 23 24.44 16.57 -5.95
C VAL A 23 23.17 16.86 -6.75
N GLN A 24 22.18 17.47 -6.10
CA GLN A 24 20.97 17.95 -6.75
C GLN A 24 21.31 19.23 -7.54
N MET A 25 21.14 19.20 -8.86
CA MET A 25 21.57 20.32 -9.72
C MET A 25 20.53 21.45 -9.82
N CYS A 26 19.24 21.12 -9.73
CA CYS A 26 18.14 22.08 -9.84
C CYS A 26 16.99 21.65 -8.92
N PHE A 27 16.26 22.63 -8.39
CA PHE A 27 14.99 22.43 -7.71
C PHE A 27 13.82 22.72 -8.66
N GLU A 28 12.66 22.12 -8.37
CA GLU A 28 11.43 22.42 -9.10
C GLU A 28 11.07 23.90 -8.92
N GLY A 29 10.83 24.60 -10.02
CA GLY A 29 10.49 26.02 -10.04
C GLY A 29 11.67 27.00 -10.04
N GLU A 30 12.91 26.52 -9.88
CA GLU A 30 14.09 27.38 -9.99
C GLU A 30 14.52 27.58 -11.46
N LYS A 31 14.98 28.79 -11.80
CA LYS A 31 15.54 29.06 -13.13
C LYS A 31 16.90 28.37 -13.27
N VAL A 32 17.02 27.50 -14.27
CA VAL A 32 18.27 26.81 -14.58
C VAL A 32 19.33 27.82 -15.04
N THR A 33 20.50 27.80 -14.38
CA THR A 33 21.65 28.64 -14.77
C THR A 33 22.34 28.11 -16.03
N ALA A 34 22.87 29.01 -16.86
CA ALA A 34 23.54 28.64 -18.12
C ALA A 34 24.73 27.69 -17.90
N SER A 35 25.47 27.85 -16.80
CA SER A 35 26.59 26.97 -16.42
C SER A 35 26.13 25.54 -16.09
N ALA A 36 25.00 25.38 -15.39
CA ALA A 36 24.43 24.07 -15.07
C ALA A 36 23.91 23.36 -16.33
N ALA A 37 23.18 24.08 -17.19
CA ALA A 37 22.69 23.55 -18.47
C ALA A 37 23.84 23.08 -19.38
N GLY A 38 24.88 23.91 -19.54
CA GLY A 38 26.05 23.56 -20.34
C GLY A 38 26.82 22.35 -19.79
N LEU A 39 26.85 22.14 -18.47
CA LEU A 39 27.47 20.96 -17.87
C LEU A 39 26.66 19.68 -18.15
N LEU A 40 25.33 19.73 -17.98
CA LEU A 40 24.44 18.61 -18.26
C LEU A 40 24.51 18.17 -19.72
N SER A 41 24.60 19.12 -20.66
CA SER A 41 24.82 18.83 -22.08
C SER A 41 26.15 18.13 -22.34
N LYS A 42 27.23 18.52 -21.65
CA LYS A 42 28.56 17.87 -21.77
C LYS A 42 28.58 16.47 -21.17
N LEU A 43 27.82 16.23 -20.11
CA LEU A 43 27.61 14.91 -19.51
C LEU A 43 26.60 14.05 -20.29
N LYS A 44 26.03 14.58 -21.39
CA LYS A 44 24.99 13.93 -22.21
C LYS A 44 23.76 13.50 -21.41
N MET A 45 23.41 14.25 -20.37
CA MET A 45 22.20 14.03 -19.57
C MET A 45 21.13 15.05 -19.95
N THR A 46 19.95 14.58 -20.35
CA THR A 46 18.79 15.43 -20.68
C THR A 46 17.66 15.17 -19.67
N PRO A 47 17.58 15.96 -18.59
CA PRO A 47 16.66 15.70 -17.47
C PRO A 47 15.21 16.10 -17.76
N PHE A 48 14.94 16.84 -18.83
CA PHE A 48 13.61 17.32 -19.18
C PHE A 48 13.15 16.72 -20.50
N ALA A 49 11.91 16.21 -20.52
CA ALA A 49 11.19 15.91 -21.75
C ALA A 49 10.31 17.12 -22.09
N PHE A 50 10.33 17.54 -23.35
CA PHE A 50 9.46 18.60 -23.84
C PHE A 50 8.19 17.97 -24.42
N GLY A 51 7.04 18.51 -24.03
CA GLY A 51 5.73 18.05 -24.47
C GLY A 51 4.68 19.14 -24.30
N ILE A 52 3.46 18.85 -24.73
CA ILE A 52 2.32 19.74 -24.53
C ILE A 52 1.76 19.48 -23.14
N THR A 53 1.80 20.48 -22.26
CA THR A 53 1.14 20.41 -20.96
C THR A 53 -0.26 21.00 -21.08
N VAL A 54 -1.27 20.16 -20.89
CA VAL A 54 -2.68 20.60 -20.80
C VAL A 54 -2.83 21.41 -19.52
N LYS A 55 -3.47 22.59 -19.60
CA LYS A 55 -3.75 23.43 -18.42
C LYS A 55 -5.19 23.30 -17.96
N TYR A 56 -6.12 23.30 -18.91
CA TYR A 56 -7.54 23.21 -18.64
C TYR A 56 -8.18 22.27 -19.64
N VAL A 57 -9.15 21.50 -19.15
CA VAL A 57 -10.01 20.63 -19.94
C VAL A 57 -11.42 21.15 -19.81
N TYR A 58 -12.12 21.30 -20.93
CA TYR A 58 -13.54 21.67 -20.93
C TYR A 58 -14.34 20.46 -21.43
N GLU A 59 -15.29 20.01 -20.61
CA GLU A 59 -16.16 18.88 -20.91
C GLU A 59 -17.54 19.14 -20.32
N ASP A 60 -18.58 18.98 -21.14
CA ASP A 60 -20.00 19.09 -20.76
C ASP A 60 -20.36 20.33 -19.89
N GLY A 61 -19.87 21.50 -20.28
CA GLY A 61 -20.18 22.75 -19.57
C GLY A 61 -19.31 23.02 -18.33
N SER A 62 -18.40 22.11 -17.99
CA SER A 62 -17.52 22.23 -16.84
C SER A 62 -16.05 22.39 -17.27
N CYS A 63 -15.34 23.30 -16.60
CA CYS A 63 -13.90 23.50 -16.78
C CYS A 63 -13.15 22.80 -15.64
N TYR A 64 -12.29 21.85 -15.98
CA TYR A 64 -11.42 21.15 -15.04
C TYR A 64 -9.97 21.65 -15.17
N ASP A 65 -9.29 21.80 -14.04
CA ASP A 65 -7.83 21.97 -14.01
C ASP A 65 -7.18 20.63 -14.37
N ALA A 66 -6.02 20.65 -15.04
CA ALA A 66 -5.33 19.42 -15.46
C ALA A 66 -5.00 18.50 -14.27
N LYS A 67 -4.81 19.07 -13.07
CA LYS A 67 -4.59 18.32 -11.83
C LYS A 67 -5.75 17.41 -11.43
N ALA A 68 -6.97 17.71 -11.87
CA ALA A 68 -8.12 16.85 -11.59
C ALA A 68 -8.05 15.53 -12.36
N LEU A 69 -7.27 15.46 -13.45
CA LEU A 69 -7.02 14.22 -14.18
C LEU A 69 -5.88 13.40 -13.55
N ASP A 70 -5.00 14.03 -12.76
CA ASP A 70 -3.89 13.37 -12.05
C ASP A 70 -4.37 12.69 -10.74
N LEU A 71 -5.42 11.88 -10.80
CA LEU A 71 -5.83 11.03 -9.68
C LEU A 71 -5.17 9.66 -9.78
N SER A 72 -4.46 9.27 -8.70
CA SER A 72 -4.03 7.88 -8.52
C SER A 72 -5.19 7.02 -8.00
N MET A 73 -5.26 5.77 -8.45
CA MET A 73 -6.30 4.83 -7.99
C MET A 73 -6.17 4.52 -6.50
N ASP A 74 -4.93 4.45 -6.00
CA ASP A 74 -4.64 4.21 -4.57
C ASP A 74 -5.22 5.31 -3.67
N GLU A 75 -5.17 6.57 -4.10
CA GLU A 75 -5.78 7.67 -3.35
C GLU A 75 -7.30 7.60 -3.31
N VAL A 76 -7.92 7.14 -4.40
CA VAL A 76 -9.38 6.96 -4.47
C VAL A 76 -9.80 5.84 -3.53
N GLU A 77 -9.09 4.72 -3.56
CA GLU A 77 -9.35 3.59 -2.67
C GLU A 77 -9.18 3.99 -1.20
N MET A 78 -8.10 4.71 -0.85
CA MET A 78 -7.89 5.16 0.52
C MET A 78 -8.99 6.11 1.01
N LYS A 79 -9.42 7.06 0.16
CA LYS A 79 -10.53 7.98 0.49
C LYS A 79 -11.85 7.22 0.65
N PHE A 80 -12.08 6.20 -0.17
CA PHE A 80 -13.26 5.35 -0.09
C PHE A 80 -13.26 4.47 1.17
N MET A 81 -12.17 3.77 1.48
CA MET A 81 -12.07 2.96 2.69
C MET A 81 -12.20 3.81 3.95
N ARG A 82 -11.68 5.04 3.93
CA ARG A 82 -11.86 6.01 5.01
C ARG A 82 -13.33 6.40 5.20
N SER A 83 -14.07 6.66 4.12
CA SER A 83 -15.48 7.04 4.23
C SER A 83 -16.34 5.88 4.73
N VAL A 84 -16.08 4.65 4.28
CA VAL A 84 -16.75 3.44 4.79
C VAL A 84 -16.47 3.25 6.28
N SER A 85 -15.22 3.42 6.69
CA SER A 85 -14.83 3.33 8.12
C SER A 85 -15.55 4.39 8.96
N GLN A 86 -15.63 5.64 8.47
CA GLN A 86 -16.35 6.72 9.15
C GLN A 86 -17.85 6.45 9.26
N ALA A 87 -18.47 5.91 8.20
CA ALA A 87 -19.87 5.52 8.22
C ALA A 87 -20.15 4.39 9.22
N SER A 88 -19.27 3.39 9.30
CA SER A 88 -19.34 2.30 10.28
C SER A 88 -19.14 2.78 11.73
N CYS A 89 -18.22 3.72 11.96
CA CYS A 89 -18.04 4.35 13.26
C CYS A 89 -19.27 5.15 13.71
N LEU A 90 -19.91 5.87 12.79
CA LEU A 90 -21.12 6.64 13.08
C LEU A 90 -22.29 5.72 13.47
N SER A 91 -22.53 4.66 12.70
CA SER A 91 -23.60 3.70 12.99
C SER A 91 -23.36 2.97 14.31
N LEU A 92 -22.11 2.65 14.64
CA LEU A 92 -21.72 2.11 15.94
C LEU A 92 -22.01 3.09 17.10
N GLY A 93 -21.67 4.37 16.94
CA GLY A 93 -21.92 5.40 17.96
C GLY A 93 -23.41 5.65 18.22
N LEU A 94 -24.23 5.57 17.17
CA LEU A 94 -25.70 5.67 17.27
C LEU A 94 -26.37 4.39 17.76
N GLY A 95 -25.64 3.27 17.84
CA GLY A 95 -26.20 1.97 18.19
C GLY A 95 -27.16 1.41 17.13
N TYR A 96 -27.09 1.91 15.89
CA TYR A 96 -27.95 1.45 14.80
C TYR A 96 -27.30 0.24 14.09
N PRO A 97 -27.96 -0.93 14.06
CA PRO A 97 -27.41 -2.11 13.40
C PRO A 97 -27.55 -1.98 11.88
N SER A 98 -26.43 -1.68 11.21
CA SER A 98 -26.27 -1.78 9.76
C SER A 98 -25.40 -2.98 9.42
N MET A 99 -25.46 -3.47 8.18
CA MET A 99 -24.66 -4.63 7.73
C MET A 99 -23.16 -4.48 8.06
N ALA A 100 -22.64 -3.25 8.00
CA ALA A 100 -21.25 -2.94 8.36
C ALA A 100 -21.00 -2.84 9.87
N SER A 101 -22.00 -2.48 10.69
CA SER A 101 -21.81 -2.22 12.13
C SER A 101 -22.08 -3.42 13.03
N ILE A 102 -22.87 -4.40 12.57
CA ILE A 102 -23.17 -5.64 13.32
C ILE A 102 -21.91 -6.33 13.88
N PRO A 103 -20.84 -6.61 13.10
CA PRO A 103 -19.65 -7.26 13.64
C PRO A 103 -18.98 -6.41 14.72
N HIS A 104 -18.89 -5.09 14.51
CA HIS A 104 -18.26 -4.17 15.47
C HIS A 104 -19.08 -4.01 16.75
N LEU A 105 -20.42 -4.04 16.67
CA LEU A 105 -21.32 -3.99 17.82
C LEU A 105 -21.15 -5.23 18.70
N LEU A 106 -21.11 -6.42 18.09
CA LEU A 106 -20.93 -7.69 18.80
C LEU A 106 -19.56 -7.75 19.48
N SER A 107 -18.48 -7.40 18.78
CA SER A 107 -17.13 -7.35 19.36
C SER A 107 -17.04 -6.36 20.52
N ASN A 108 -17.74 -5.23 20.45
CA ASN A 108 -17.79 -4.26 21.55
C ASN A 108 -18.57 -4.77 22.76
N ALA A 109 -19.69 -5.47 22.55
CA ALA A 109 -20.44 -6.10 23.63
C ALA A 109 -19.60 -7.15 24.35
N VAL A 110 -18.92 -8.01 23.59
CA VAL A 110 -18.01 -9.03 24.12
C VAL A 110 -16.86 -8.39 24.89
N ARG A 111 -16.22 -7.34 24.35
CA ARG A 111 -15.15 -6.61 25.04
C ARG A 111 -15.60 -5.99 26.36
N LYS A 112 -16.83 -5.43 26.42
CA LYS A 112 -17.40 -4.89 27.66
C LYS A 112 -17.69 -5.99 28.69
N LEU A 113 -18.17 -7.15 28.24
CA LEU A 113 -18.40 -8.32 29.11
C LEU A 113 -17.08 -8.85 29.68
N ILE A 114 -16.05 -8.98 28.84
CA ILE A 114 -14.70 -9.39 29.29
C ILE A 114 -14.14 -8.39 30.30
N ALA A 115 -14.26 -7.08 30.05
CA ALA A 115 -13.82 -6.05 30.99
C ALA A 115 -14.53 -6.16 32.36
N PHE A 116 -15.84 -6.43 32.35
CA PHE A 116 -16.60 -6.67 33.58
C PHE A 116 -16.14 -7.96 34.31
N SER A 117 -15.94 -9.05 33.56
CA SER A 117 -15.48 -10.34 34.09
C SER A 117 -14.08 -10.27 34.73
N ILE A 118 -13.20 -9.41 34.21
CA ILE A 118 -11.87 -9.15 34.80
C ILE A 118 -12.01 -8.39 36.13
N GLU A 119 -12.90 -7.39 36.20
CA GLU A 119 -13.06 -6.56 37.40
C GLU A 119 -13.79 -7.30 38.54
N THR A 120 -14.75 -8.17 38.21
CA THR A 120 -15.58 -8.87 39.21
C THR A 120 -15.16 -10.32 39.45
N ASP A 121 -13.99 -10.75 38.93
CA ASP A 121 -13.45 -12.12 39.02
C ASP A 121 -14.45 -13.24 38.65
N PHE A 122 -15.46 -12.92 37.83
CA PHE A 122 -16.47 -13.89 37.43
C PHE A 122 -15.95 -14.69 36.24
N ASP A 123 -15.96 -16.01 36.31
CA ASP A 123 -15.44 -16.85 35.23
C ASP A 123 -16.46 -16.99 34.10
N VAL A 124 -16.14 -16.33 32.99
CA VAL A 124 -16.83 -16.48 31.71
C VAL A 124 -15.89 -17.25 30.80
N GLU A 125 -16.37 -18.31 30.17
CA GLU A 125 -15.56 -19.19 29.29
C GLU A 125 -14.82 -18.41 28.18
N LEU A 126 -15.44 -17.34 27.68
CA LEU A 126 -14.85 -16.42 26.70
C LEU A 126 -13.74 -15.50 27.26
N ALA A 127 -13.67 -15.30 28.58
CA ALA A 127 -12.71 -14.44 29.26
C ALA A 127 -11.48 -15.20 29.77
N ALA A 128 -11.53 -16.53 29.84
CA ALA A 128 -10.40 -17.39 30.22
C ALA A 128 -9.09 -17.11 29.45
N PRO A 129 -9.08 -16.96 28.11
CA PRO A 129 -7.85 -16.62 27.38
C PRO A 129 -7.34 -15.21 27.68
N PHE A 130 -8.22 -14.26 28.04
CA PHE A 130 -7.84 -12.88 28.36
C PHE A 130 -7.32 -12.73 29.80
N LYS A 131 -7.85 -13.53 30.75
CA LYS A 131 -7.29 -13.64 32.10
C LYS A 131 -5.90 -14.29 32.07
N ALA A 132 -5.69 -15.31 31.23
CA ALA A 132 -4.37 -15.90 31.00
C ALA A 132 -3.38 -14.93 30.35
N PHE A 133 -3.83 -14.09 29.42
CA PHE A 133 -3.01 -13.04 28.79
C PHE A 133 -2.57 -11.95 29.78
N LEU A 134 -3.44 -11.57 30.74
CA LEU A 134 -3.10 -10.62 31.80
C LEU A 134 -2.16 -11.21 32.85
N ALA A 135 -2.25 -12.52 33.10
CA ALA A 135 -1.37 -13.22 34.03
C ALA A 135 0.05 -13.43 33.47
N ASP A 136 0.20 -13.70 32.17
CA ASP A 136 1.49 -13.94 31.52
C ASP A 136 1.65 -13.17 30.17
N PRO A 137 1.99 -11.87 30.23
CA PRO A 137 2.15 -11.02 29.04
C PRO A 137 3.35 -11.40 28.13
N SER A 138 4.21 -12.35 28.54
CA SER A 138 5.38 -12.78 27.77
C SER A 138 5.12 -13.96 26.83
N ALA A 139 4.00 -14.69 26.97
CA ALA A 139 3.73 -15.90 26.21
C ALA A 139 3.30 -15.66 24.74
N PHE A 140 2.95 -14.42 24.38
CA PHE A 140 2.40 -14.08 23.05
C PHE A 140 3.27 -13.10 22.23
N ILE A 141 4.44 -12.69 22.72
CA ILE A 141 5.37 -11.80 21.99
C ILE A 141 6.08 -12.53 20.82
N VAL A 142 6.07 -13.87 20.78
CA VAL A 142 6.80 -14.66 19.78
C VAL A 142 6.04 -14.83 18.45
N ALA A 143 4.77 -14.43 18.34
CA ALA A 143 3.98 -14.66 17.12
C ALA A 143 4.01 -13.52 16.07
N THR A 144 4.89 -12.51 16.20
CA THR A 144 5.01 -11.42 15.20
C THR A 144 6.42 -11.24 14.62
N ALA A 145 7.22 -12.30 14.55
CA ALA A 145 8.46 -12.29 13.77
C ALA A 145 8.53 -13.50 12.82
N GLY A 146 8.15 -13.32 11.56
CA GLY A 146 8.82 -14.05 10.48
C GLY A 146 10.15 -13.36 10.14
N PRO A 147 11.09 -13.95 9.36
CA PRO A 147 10.94 -15.09 8.44
C PRO A 147 12.08 -16.15 8.53
N ASP A 148 12.18 -17.03 7.52
CA ASP A 148 13.31 -17.89 7.11
C ASP A 148 13.42 -19.36 7.60
N GLY A 149 13.30 -20.27 6.61
CA GLY A 149 14.36 -21.25 6.35
C GLY A 149 14.25 -22.67 6.94
N GLY A 150 13.90 -23.64 6.09
CA GLY A 150 14.68 -24.88 5.98
C GLY A 150 14.26 -26.11 6.80
N GLY A 151 13.43 -26.93 6.16
CA GLY A 151 13.30 -28.40 6.20
C GLY A 151 13.91 -29.27 7.32
N LYS A 152 13.11 -30.24 7.77
CA LYS A 152 13.41 -31.68 7.59
C LYS A 152 12.19 -32.59 7.80
N GLU A 153 11.99 -33.45 6.80
CA GLU A 153 11.11 -34.63 6.67
C GLU A 153 11.41 -35.69 7.77
N ALA A 154 10.66 -36.76 8.05
CA ALA A 154 9.79 -37.68 7.28
C ALA A 154 8.88 -38.43 8.31
N ALA A 155 7.82 -39.19 8.04
CA ALA A 155 7.44 -40.12 6.96
C ALA A 155 5.90 -40.34 7.09
N GLY A 156 5.08 -40.67 6.10
CA GLY A 156 5.28 -41.43 4.88
C GLY A 156 4.32 -42.63 4.87
N LYS A 157 3.17 -42.50 4.19
CA LYS A 157 2.48 -43.62 3.51
C LYS A 157 1.56 -43.08 2.42
N THR A 158 2.03 -43.29 1.20
CA THR A 158 1.45 -43.11 -0.13
C THR A 158 0.21 -43.97 -0.37
N ASP A 159 -0.78 -43.40 -1.04
CA ASP A 159 -1.49 -44.06 -2.14
C ASP A 159 -1.59 -43.07 -3.33
N THR A 160 -1.74 -43.59 -4.53
CA THR A 160 -0.92 -43.23 -5.68
C THR A 160 -1.62 -42.31 -6.69
N LYS A 161 -0.83 -41.33 -7.13
CA LYS A 161 -0.88 -40.44 -8.30
C LYS A 161 -1.50 -41.01 -9.60
N LYS A 162 -2.24 -40.16 -10.33
CA LYS A 162 -2.07 -39.75 -11.76
C LYS A 162 -3.42 -39.33 -12.36
N GLU A 163 -3.59 -38.30 -13.18
CA GLU A 163 -2.73 -37.24 -13.73
C GLU A 163 -3.70 -36.23 -14.42
N GLU A 164 -3.30 -34.96 -14.40
CA GLU A 164 -3.58 -33.78 -15.25
C GLU A 164 -4.60 -33.90 -16.40
N GLU A 165 -5.60 -33.02 -16.51
CA GLU A 165 -5.58 -31.61 -16.99
C GLU A 165 -5.57 -31.54 -18.53
N ASP A 166 -6.67 -31.04 -19.10
CA ASP A 166 -6.70 -30.32 -20.38
C ASP A 166 -8.02 -29.51 -20.41
N GLU A 167 -7.88 -28.19 -20.25
CA GLU A 167 -8.87 -27.22 -20.72
C GLU A 167 -8.72 -27.13 -22.25
N ASP A 168 -9.77 -27.42 -23.00
CA ASP A 168 -10.03 -26.66 -24.23
C ASP A 168 -11.52 -26.67 -24.60
N ASP A 169 -11.97 -25.45 -24.87
CA ASP A 169 -13.03 -24.99 -25.75
C ASP A 169 -14.33 -25.80 -26.00
N GLY A 170 -15.43 -25.07 -25.80
CA GLY A 170 -16.45 -24.95 -26.84
C GLY A 170 -17.77 -25.66 -26.62
N GLY A 171 -18.79 -24.92 -26.18
CA GLY A 171 -20.20 -25.26 -26.45
C GLY A 171 -21.14 -25.19 -25.26
N PHE A 172 -21.34 -23.99 -24.69
CA PHE A 172 -22.59 -23.72 -23.96
C PHE A 172 -23.66 -23.41 -25.01
N ASP A 173 -24.33 -24.47 -25.48
CA ASP A 173 -25.45 -24.42 -26.41
C ASP A 173 -26.69 -23.92 -25.64
N PHE A 174 -26.88 -22.60 -25.66
CA PHE A 174 -28.13 -21.95 -25.25
C PHE A 174 -29.07 -22.01 -26.45
N ASP A 175 -29.74 -23.15 -26.59
CA ASP A 175 -30.86 -23.37 -27.50
C ASP A 175 -32.09 -22.61 -26.94
N ASP A 176 -32.15 -21.31 -27.23
CA ASP A 176 -33.33 -20.45 -27.08
C ASP A 176 -33.54 -19.77 -28.45
N ASP A 177 -34.05 -20.58 -29.38
CA ASP A 177 -34.45 -20.22 -30.73
C ASP A 177 -35.94 -19.82 -30.74
N ASP A 178 -36.19 -18.65 -31.32
CA ASP A 178 -37.43 -18.05 -31.86
C ASP A 178 -38.77 -18.83 -31.73
N ASP A 179 -39.72 -18.26 -30.96
CA ASP A 179 -41.13 -17.97 -31.34
C ASP A 179 -41.81 -16.99 -30.36
#